data_AF-A0A4Q3A3B3-F1
#
_entry.id   AF-A0A4Q3A3B3-F1
#
_cell.length_a   1.000
_cell.length_b   1.000
_cell.length_c   1.000
_cell.angle_alpha   90.00
_cell.angle_beta   90.00
_cell.angle_gamma   90.00
#
_symmetry.space_group_name_H-M   'P 1'
#
loop_
_entity.id
_entity.type
_entity.pdbx_description
1 polymer ?
#
loop_
_entity_poly.entity_id
_entity_poly.type
_entity_poly.pdbx_seq_one_letter_code
_entity_poly.pdbx_strand_id
1 'polypeptide(L)'
;MENDPVFQWTKMILDHLWLLVPLILLVYIICRPSVLRYISRVKFGDFELELASLKEELKETKQQLVESHSQVRDLIAKLDTNAPWKELRRAARPLKAQAGYLAGDSLTEALSGLEPGATPAALHAAAVIARKRSDPAVLGQLVACLDRLSAADDLQGVRLNTVWQLASAVHLTLVGIYKNGTTPIPDLSLLERARSVIERLIGHPRVIEDQPNDSKKGIQGPAAKALRWIGTALAAPPSEPQP
;
A
#
# COMPACT_ATOMS: atom_id res chain seq x y z
N MET A 1 41.02 -22.79 -58.62
CA MET A 1 40.83 -22.51 -57.19
C MET A 1 39.80 -21.39 -56.94
N GLU A 2 38.93 -21.05 -57.91
CA GLU A 2 38.02 -19.88 -57.81
C GLU A 2 36.54 -20.24 -57.55
N ASN A 3 36.20 -21.52 -57.47
CA ASN A 3 34.84 -22.01 -57.22
C ASN A 3 34.70 -22.77 -55.89
N ASP A 4 35.63 -22.59 -54.96
CA ASP A 4 35.52 -23.23 -53.64
C ASP A 4 34.53 -22.43 -52.77
N PRO A 5 33.37 -23.00 -52.41
CA PRO A 5 32.36 -22.31 -51.61
C PRO A 5 32.89 -21.86 -50.25
N VAL A 6 33.89 -22.56 -49.70
CA VAL A 6 34.54 -22.17 -48.43
C VAL A 6 35.30 -20.87 -48.58
N PHE A 7 35.95 -20.64 -49.72
CA PHE A 7 36.70 -19.42 -50.01
C PHE A 7 35.77 -18.21 -50.22
N GLN A 8 34.62 -18.41 -50.87
CA GLN A 8 33.62 -17.35 -51.01
C GLN A 8 32.99 -16.96 -49.67
N TRP A 9 32.68 -17.93 -48.80
CA TRP A 9 32.18 -17.65 -47.46
C TRP A 9 33.20 -16.93 -46.58
N THR A 10 34.46 -17.37 -46.59
CA THR A 10 35.53 -16.69 -45.83
C THR A 10 35.78 -15.27 -46.34
N LYS A 11 35.75 -15.04 -47.66
CA LYS A 11 35.85 -13.70 -48.24
C LYS A 11 34.69 -12.79 -47.82
N MET A 12 33.44 -13.31 -47.83
CA MET A 12 32.26 -12.54 -47.43
C MET A 12 32.28 -12.15 -45.94
N ILE A 13 32.77 -13.05 -45.07
CA ILE A 13 32.93 -12.77 -43.64
C ILE A 13 34.05 -11.75 -43.40
N LEU A 14 35.16 -11.84 -44.14
CA LEU A 14 36.29 -10.93 -44.00
C LEU A 14 35.94 -9.51 -44.49
N ASP A 15 35.21 -9.39 -45.60
CA ASP A 15 34.75 -8.11 -46.15
C ASP A 15 33.71 -7.42 -45.25
N HIS A 16 33.02 -8.17 -44.38
CA HIS A 16 31.98 -7.64 -43.48
C HIS A 16 32.40 -7.65 -42.01
N LEU A 17 33.64 -8.05 -41.70
CA LEU A 17 34.19 -8.08 -40.35
C LEU A 17 34.16 -6.70 -39.68
N TRP A 18 34.23 -5.63 -40.48
CA TRP A 18 34.16 -4.25 -39.97
C TRP A 18 32.78 -3.90 -39.36
N LEU A 19 31.70 -4.59 -39.74
CA LEU A 19 30.36 -4.42 -39.15
C LEU A 19 30.26 -4.99 -37.72
N LEU A 20 31.18 -5.88 -37.33
CA LEU A 20 31.24 -6.39 -35.95
C LEU A 20 31.91 -5.40 -35.00
N VAL A 21 32.73 -4.47 -35.50
CA VAL A 21 33.40 -3.44 -34.68
C VAL A 21 32.39 -2.56 -33.92
N PRO A 22 31.35 -1.97 -34.54
CA PRO A 22 30.35 -1.18 -33.80
C PRO A 22 29.52 -2.04 -32.84
N LEU A 23 29.26 -3.31 -33.15
CA LEU A 23 28.52 -4.22 -32.26
C LEU A 23 29.33 -4.57 -31.01
N ILE A 24 30.63 -4.88 -31.18
CA ILE A 24 31.55 -5.13 -30.06
C ILE A 24 31.73 -3.86 -29.23
N LEU A 25 31.81 -2.69 -29.86
CA LEU A 25 31.88 -1.40 -29.16
C LEU A 25 30.60 -1.14 -28.35
N LEU A 26 29.42 -1.44 -28.91
CA LEU A 26 28.14 -1.30 -28.23
C LEU A 26 28.04 -2.22 -27.01
N VAL A 27 28.39 -3.51 -27.18
CA VAL A 27 28.41 -4.49 -26.08
C VAL A 27 29.43 -4.09 -25.00
N TYR A 28 30.60 -3.59 -25.40
CA TYR A 28 31.62 -3.12 -24.47
C TYR A 28 31.15 -1.92 -23.63
N ILE A 29 30.40 -0.99 -24.22
CA ILE A 29 29.80 0.15 -23.51
C ILE A 29 28.71 -0.32 -22.53
N ILE A 30 27.88 -1.29 -22.91
CA ILE A 30 26.82 -1.85 -22.04
C ILE A 30 27.43 -2.63 -20.86
N CYS A 31 28.51 -3.39 -21.08
CA CYS A 31 29.13 -4.21 -20.04
C CYS A 31 30.08 -3.45 -19.09
N ARG A 32 30.48 -2.20 -19.40
CA ARG A 32 31.27 -1.35 -18.48
C ARG A 32 30.47 -0.12 -18.00
N PRO A 33 29.82 -0.19 -16.83
CA PRO A 33 29.01 0.91 -16.29
C PRO A 33 29.81 2.17 -15.90
N SER A 34 31.15 2.10 -15.88
CA SER A 34 32.03 3.25 -15.65
C SER A 34 32.14 4.20 -16.84
N VAL A 35 31.84 3.75 -18.07
CA VAL A 35 31.90 4.60 -19.28
C VAL A 35 30.60 5.41 -19.46
N LEU A 36 29.47 4.86 -19.01
CA LEU A 36 28.16 5.55 -18.98
C LEU A 36 28.19 6.84 -18.14
N ARG A 37 29.07 6.96 -17.14
CA ARG A 37 29.25 8.19 -16.35
C ARG A 37 29.93 9.33 -17.11
N TYR A 38 30.66 9.05 -18.19
CA TYR A 38 31.36 10.06 -19.00
C TYR A 38 30.56 10.48 -20.25
N ILE A 39 29.55 9.72 -20.62
CA ILE A 39 28.63 10.02 -21.72
C ILE A 39 27.50 10.90 -21.18
N SER A 40 27.84 12.14 -20.85
CA SER A 40 26.92 13.15 -20.30
C SER A 40 26.09 13.86 -21.38
N ARG A 41 26.47 13.71 -22.66
CA ARG A 41 25.72 14.26 -23.80
C ARG A 41 25.81 13.32 -25.00
N VAL A 42 24.70 12.67 -25.32
CA VAL A 42 24.49 12.07 -26.64
C VAL A 42 23.34 12.83 -27.28
N LYS A 43 23.65 13.63 -28.29
CA LYS A 43 22.65 14.30 -29.11
C LYS A 43 22.06 13.29 -30.10
N PHE A 44 20.93 12.68 -29.76
CA PHE A 44 20.07 12.00 -30.73
C PHE A 44 18.71 12.68 -30.75
N GLY A 45 18.54 13.69 -31.62
CA GLY A 45 17.25 14.29 -31.95
C GLY A 45 16.32 14.52 -30.76
N ASP A 46 15.14 13.92 -30.80
CA ASP A 46 14.03 14.15 -29.85
C ASP A 46 14.23 13.58 -28.43
N PHE A 47 15.32 12.83 -28.17
CA PHE A 47 15.55 12.22 -26.84
C PHE A 47 16.01 13.20 -25.75
N GLU A 48 16.59 14.36 -26.10
CA GLU A 48 17.00 15.37 -25.09
C GLU A 48 15.79 16.08 -24.45
N LEU A 49 14.69 16.20 -25.18
CA LEU A 49 13.49 16.87 -24.69
C LEU A 49 12.73 15.97 -23.70
N GLU A 50 12.67 14.67 -23.98
CA GLU A 50 12.05 13.68 -23.10
C GLU A 50 12.85 13.46 -21.81
N LEU A 51 14.20 13.45 -21.85
CA LEU A 51 15.00 13.27 -20.62
C LEU A 51 15.04 14.53 -19.74
N ALA A 52 15.01 15.73 -20.32
CA ALA A 52 14.90 16.96 -19.56
C ALA A 52 13.52 17.08 -18.92
N SER A 53 12.45 16.81 -19.66
CA SER A 53 11.08 16.78 -19.11
C SER A 53 10.93 15.69 -18.05
N LEU A 54 11.43 14.47 -18.29
CA LEU A 54 11.44 13.38 -17.29
C LEU A 54 12.22 13.75 -16.03
N LYS A 55 13.33 14.49 -16.15
CA LYS A 55 14.14 14.91 -14.99
C LYS A 55 13.47 16.05 -14.21
N GLU A 56 12.73 16.91 -14.90
CA GLU A 56 11.95 17.99 -14.32
C GLU A 56 10.70 17.43 -13.61
N GLU A 57 9.97 16.52 -14.27
CA GLU A 57 8.87 15.74 -13.69
C GLU A 57 9.34 14.91 -12.48
N LEU A 58 10.53 14.29 -12.54
CA LEU A 58 11.10 13.57 -11.40
C LEU A 58 11.46 14.48 -10.23
N LYS A 59 11.95 15.69 -10.50
CA LYS A 59 12.22 16.68 -9.44
C LYS A 59 10.93 17.19 -8.81
N GLU A 60 9.95 17.52 -9.63
CA GLU A 60 8.64 17.99 -9.18
C GLU A 60 7.92 16.90 -8.37
N THR A 61 7.92 15.66 -8.86
CA THR A 61 7.35 14.51 -8.16
C THR A 61 8.05 14.26 -6.82
N LYS A 62 9.39 14.34 -6.77
CA LYS A 62 10.13 14.22 -5.51
C LYS A 62 9.82 15.34 -4.53
N GLN A 63 9.66 16.56 -5.02
CA GLN A 63 9.35 17.71 -4.18
C GLN A 63 7.92 17.63 -3.62
N GLN A 64 6.94 17.31 -4.47
CA GLN A 64 5.56 17.05 -4.05
C GLN A 64 5.45 15.88 -3.06
N LEU A 65 6.27 14.84 -3.24
CA LEU A 65 6.32 13.70 -2.32
C LEU A 65 6.86 14.15 -0.94
N VAL A 66 8.00 14.84 -0.88
CA VAL A 66 8.56 15.33 0.39
C VAL A 66 7.60 16.27 1.11
N GLU A 67 6.91 17.15 0.40
CA GLU A 67 5.89 18.04 0.95
C GLU A 67 4.66 17.27 1.47
N SER A 68 4.24 16.20 0.79
CA SER A 68 3.14 15.37 1.28
C SER A 68 3.52 14.60 2.55
N HIS A 69 4.75 14.09 2.65
CA HIS A 69 5.23 13.41 3.86
C HIS A 69 5.22 14.33 5.10
N SER A 70 5.76 15.55 4.95
CA SER A 70 5.82 16.50 6.07
C SER A 70 4.43 16.92 6.54
N GLN A 71 3.50 17.13 5.59
CA GLN A 71 2.12 17.48 5.91
C GLN A 71 1.40 16.40 6.72
N VAL A 72 1.54 15.11 6.38
CA VAL A 72 0.91 14.04 7.17
C VAL A 72 1.49 13.96 8.57
N ARG A 73 2.82 14.03 8.73
CA ARG A 73 3.45 14.03 10.06
C ARG A 73 2.96 15.19 10.92
N ASP A 74 2.88 16.39 10.35
CA ASP A 74 2.38 17.57 11.04
C ASP A 74 0.91 17.43 11.47
N LEU A 75 0.09 16.81 10.63
CA LEU A 75 -1.31 16.53 10.94
C LEU A 75 -1.45 15.49 12.07
N ILE A 76 -0.59 14.47 12.08
CA ILE A 76 -0.54 13.48 13.17
C ILE A 76 -0.10 14.15 14.48
N ALA A 77 0.93 14.98 14.44
CA ALA A 77 1.45 15.67 15.63
C ALA A 77 0.43 16.62 16.27
N LYS A 78 -0.46 17.22 15.46
CA LYS A 78 -1.54 18.11 15.91
C LYS A 78 -2.78 17.37 16.41
N LEU A 79 -2.83 16.04 16.29
CA LEU A 79 -4.01 15.27 16.60
C LEU A 79 -4.09 14.98 18.11
N ASP A 80 -4.95 15.71 18.82
CA ASP A 80 -5.28 15.40 20.20
C ASP A 80 -6.35 14.29 20.26
N THR A 81 -5.92 13.08 20.63
CA THR A 81 -6.81 11.92 20.79
C THR A 81 -7.79 12.02 21.95
N ASN A 82 -7.54 12.91 22.91
CA ASN A 82 -8.40 13.15 24.08
C ASN A 82 -9.43 14.26 23.85
N ALA A 83 -9.28 15.06 22.79
CA ALA A 83 -10.18 16.15 22.46
C ALA A 83 -11.66 15.70 22.31
N PRO A 84 -12.66 16.57 22.52
CA PRO A 84 -14.05 16.24 22.25
C PRO A 84 -14.26 15.69 20.82
N TRP A 85 -15.22 14.77 20.65
CA TRP A 85 -15.45 14.05 19.39
C TRP A 85 -15.54 14.98 18.16
N LYS A 86 -16.22 16.13 18.30
CA LYS A 86 -16.37 17.10 17.21
C LYS A 86 -15.03 17.68 16.75
N GLU A 87 -14.11 17.92 17.68
CA GLU A 87 -12.78 18.45 17.41
C GLU A 87 -11.88 17.39 16.81
N LEU A 88 -11.86 16.19 17.38
CA LEU A 88 -11.12 15.06 16.82
C LEU A 88 -11.57 14.78 15.37
N ARG A 89 -12.88 14.79 15.11
CA ARG A 89 -13.42 14.62 13.77
C ARG A 89 -13.01 15.75 12.83
N ARG A 90 -12.90 16.99 13.31
CA ARG A 90 -12.42 18.15 12.52
C ARG A 90 -10.93 18.00 12.21
N ALA A 91 -10.12 17.64 13.19
CA ALA A 91 -8.68 17.41 13.07
C ALA A 91 -8.35 16.23 12.13
N ALA A 92 -9.21 15.21 12.06
CA ALA A 92 -9.03 14.07 11.15
C ALA A 92 -9.46 14.34 9.69
N ARG A 93 -10.13 15.46 9.38
CA ARG A 93 -10.57 15.77 8.00
C ARG A 93 -9.42 15.93 7.02
N PRO A 94 -8.35 16.69 7.33
CA PRO A 94 -7.21 16.82 6.41
C PRO A 94 -6.49 15.49 6.18
N LEU A 95 -6.34 14.65 7.21
CA LEU A 95 -5.78 13.29 7.08
C LEU A 95 -6.60 12.46 6.08
N LYS A 96 -7.93 12.50 6.20
CA LYS A 96 -8.83 11.81 5.28
C LYS A 96 -8.74 12.35 3.84
N ALA A 97 -8.51 13.65 3.67
CA ALA A 97 -8.35 14.25 2.35
C ALA A 97 -7.04 13.79 1.70
N GLN A 98 -5.94 13.73 2.46
CA GLN A 98 -4.64 13.30 1.96
C GLN A 98 -4.50 11.79 1.75
N ALA A 99 -5.26 10.98 2.50
CA ALA A 99 -5.16 9.52 2.46
C ALA A 99 -5.21 8.91 1.04
N GLY A 100 -5.96 9.51 0.11
CA GLY A 100 -6.05 9.02 -1.27
C GLY A 100 -4.79 9.24 -2.11
N TYR A 101 -3.95 10.21 -1.74
CA TYR A 101 -2.75 10.61 -2.49
C TYR A 101 -1.45 10.00 -1.94
N LEU A 102 -1.50 9.36 -0.77
CA LEU A 102 -0.34 8.69 -0.18
C LEU A 102 0.05 7.46 -1.00
N ALA A 103 1.36 7.28 -1.22
CA ALA A 103 1.95 6.19 -1.96
C ALA A 103 3.35 5.86 -1.42
N GLY A 104 3.83 4.65 -1.70
CA GLY A 104 5.17 4.19 -1.32
C GLY A 104 5.46 4.38 0.17
N ASP A 105 6.64 4.93 0.47
CA ASP A 105 7.15 5.10 1.83
C ASP A 105 6.24 5.96 2.72
N SER A 106 5.53 6.94 2.15
CA SER A 106 4.66 7.84 2.91
C SER A 106 3.39 7.15 3.41
N LEU A 107 2.86 6.23 2.60
CA LEU A 107 1.77 5.36 3.02
C LEU A 107 2.24 4.37 4.09
N THR A 108 3.40 3.74 3.89
CA THR A 108 3.99 2.80 4.86
C THR A 108 4.23 3.48 6.20
N GLU A 109 4.79 4.69 6.19
CA GLU A 109 5.02 5.47 7.40
C GLU A 109 3.69 5.83 8.09
N ALA A 110 2.70 6.31 7.35
CA ALA A 110 1.40 6.64 7.93
C ALA A 110 0.70 5.41 8.54
N LEU A 111 0.90 4.22 7.95
CA LEU A 111 0.35 2.96 8.44
C LEU A 111 1.17 2.33 9.57
N SER A 112 2.40 2.77 9.82
CA SER A 112 3.20 2.33 10.98
C SER A 112 2.49 2.56 12.31
N GLY A 113 1.50 3.46 12.36
CA GLY A 113 0.63 3.64 13.51
C GLY A 113 -0.21 2.40 13.91
N LEU A 114 -0.36 1.40 13.03
CA LEU A 114 -1.04 0.13 13.34
C LEU A 114 -0.16 -0.80 14.20
N GLU A 115 1.16 -0.62 14.15
CA GLU A 115 2.15 -1.47 14.80
C GLU A 115 2.16 -1.32 16.33
N PRO A 116 2.68 -2.32 17.07
CA PRO A 116 2.86 -2.22 18.52
C PRO A 116 3.73 -1.02 18.93
N GLY A 117 3.37 -0.37 20.04
CA GLY A 117 4.11 0.78 20.57
C GLY A 117 3.82 2.13 19.88
N ALA A 118 3.00 2.17 18.83
CA ALA A 118 2.55 3.41 18.22
C ALA A 118 1.80 4.32 19.20
N THR A 119 1.97 5.63 19.05
CA THR A 119 1.22 6.61 19.86
C THR A 119 -0.27 6.54 19.54
N PRO A 120 -1.17 6.92 20.48
CA PRO A 120 -2.61 6.96 20.21
C PRO A 120 -2.96 7.81 18.98
N ALA A 121 -2.24 8.92 18.77
CA ALA A 121 -2.43 9.81 17.63
C ALA A 121 -2.04 9.14 16.31
N ALA A 122 -0.89 8.46 16.27
CA ALA A 122 -0.45 7.70 15.10
C ALA A 122 -1.44 6.56 14.78
N LEU A 123 -1.88 5.82 15.79
CA LEU A 123 -2.89 4.76 15.63
C LEU A 123 -4.21 5.31 15.10
N HIS A 124 -4.70 6.43 15.64
CA HIS A 124 -5.92 7.07 15.15
C HIS A 124 -5.80 7.51 13.70
N ALA A 125 -4.68 8.14 13.34
CA ALA A 125 -4.42 8.58 11.98
C ALA A 125 -4.35 7.40 11.00
N ALA A 126 -3.61 6.35 11.35
CA ALA A 126 -3.49 5.14 10.56
C ALA A 126 -4.86 4.48 10.34
N ALA A 127 -5.71 4.40 11.37
CA ALA A 127 -7.07 3.88 11.26
C ALA A 127 -7.95 4.72 10.30
N VAL A 128 -7.85 6.05 10.36
CA VAL A 128 -8.57 6.96 9.46
C VAL A 128 -8.11 6.79 8.01
N ILE A 129 -6.81 6.71 7.78
CA ILE A 129 -6.19 6.55 6.46
C ILE A 129 -6.57 5.19 5.87
N ALA A 130 -6.36 4.11 6.62
CA ALA A 130 -6.69 2.74 6.20
C ALA A 130 -8.17 2.62 5.85
N ARG A 131 -9.07 3.19 6.66
CA ARG A 131 -10.51 3.21 6.37
C ARG A 131 -10.82 3.96 5.07
N LYS A 132 -10.19 5.10 4.83
CA LYS A 132 -10.46 5.91 3.64
C LYS A 132 -9.97 5.22 2.36
N ARG A 133 -8.81 4.57 2.41
CA ARG A 133 -8.23 3.87 1.26
C ARG A 133 -8.90 2.52 1.01
N SER A 134 -9.26 1.80 2.08
CA SER A 134 -9.80 0.43 2.01
C SER A 134 -8.91 -0.51 1.18
N ASP A 135 -7.59 -0.34 1.32
CA ASP A 135 -6.57 -1.07 0.57
C ASP A 135 -6.49 -2.53 1.04
N PRO A 136 -6.71 -3.53 0.15
CA PRO A 136 -6.64 -4.95 0.51
C PRO A 136 -5.29 -5.39 1.06
N ALA A 137 -4.18 -4.79 0.63
CA ALA A 137 -2.85 -5.15 1.11
C ALA A 137 -2.66 -4.86 2.61
N VAL A 138 -3.46 -3.94 3.16
CA VAL A 138 -3.38 -3.51 4.56
C VAL A 138 -4.25 -4.38 5.49
N LEU A 139 -5.07 -5.30 4.95
CA LEU A 139 -6.00 -6.11 5.74
C LEU A 139 -5.30 -6.91 6.85
N GLY A 140 -4.14 -7.51 6.55
CA GLY A 140 -3.34 -8.24 7.54
C GLY A 140 -2.92 -7.38 8.72
N GLN A 141 -2.43 -6.16 8.47
CA GLN A 141 -2.03 -5.21 9.52
C GLN A 141 -3.23 -4.75 10.36
N LEU A 142 -4.39 -4.50 9.73
CA LEU A 142 -5.62 -4.14 10.44
C LEU A 142 -6.08 -5.26 11.37
N VAL A 143 -6.07 -6.51 10.89
CA VAL A 143 -6.44 -7.69 11.69
C VAL A 143 -5.46 -7.87 12.85
N ALA A 144 -4.14 -7.77 12.60
CA ALA A 144 -3.14 -7.87 13.66
C ALA A 144 -3.28 -6.76 14.72
N CYS A 145 -3.60 -5.53 14.29
CA CYS A 145 -3.86 -4.41 15.20
C CYS A 145 -5.08 -4.68 16.08
N LEU A 146 -6.20 -5.11 15.48
CA LEU A 146 -7.42 -5.45 16.22
C LEU A 146 -7.25 -6.69 17.13
N ASP A 147 -6.45 -7.67 16.72
CA ASP A 147 -6.10 -8.84 17.53
C ASP A 147 -5.44 -8.40 18.84
N ARG A 148 -4.40 -7.55 18.72
CA ARG A 148 -3.70 -6.95 19.85
C ARG A 148 -4.62 -6.12 20.75
N LEU A 149 -5.48 -5.29 20.17
CA LEU A 149 -6.40 -4.44 20.96
C LEU A 149 -7.46 -5.27 21.68
N SER A 150 -8.11 -6.20 20.96
CA SER A 150 -9.18 -7.05 21.51
C SER A 150 -8.70 -8.07 22.55
N ALA A 151 -7.40 -8.37 22.58
CA ALA A 151 -6.80 -9.22 23.60
C ALA A 151 -6.50 -8.48 24.93
N ALA A 152 -6.54 -7.15 24.95
CA ALA A 152 -6.28 -6.36 26.15
C ALA A 152 -7.59 -5.94 26.81
N ASP A 153 -7.72 -6.13 28.13
CA ASP A 153 -8.96 -5.90 28.90
C ASP A 153 -9.58 -4.50 28.70
N ASP A 154 -8.74 -3.48 28.51
CA ASP A 154 -9.16 -2.09 28.30
C ASP A 154 -8.95 -1.61 26.86
N LEU A 155 -8.82 -2.49 25.85
CA LEU A 155 -8.48 -2.11 24.48
C LEU A 155 -7.20 -1.23 24.41
N GLN A 156 -6.25 -1.47 25.33
CA GLN A 156 -5.04 -0.66 25.54
C GLN A 156 -5.29 0.82 25.86
N GLY A 157 -6.44 1.16 26.46
CA GLY A 157 -6.82 2.55 26.74
C GLY A 157 -7.14 3.36 25.49
N VAL A 158 -7.23 2.71 24.33
CA VAL A 158 -7.52 3.38 23.06
C VAL A 158 -8.98 3.80 23.02
N ARG A 159 -9.22 5.02 22.54
CA ARG A 159 -10.57 5.56 22.40
C ARG A 159 -11.43 4.69 21.48
N LEU A 160 -12.67 4.41 21.90
CA LEU A 160 -13.64 3.58 21.16
C LEU A 160 -13.84 4.03 19.71
N ASN A 161 -13.81 5.34 19.45
CA ASN A 161 -13.90 5.84 18.09
C ASN A 161 -12.72 5.39 17.19
N THR A 162 -11.49 5.26 17.72
CA THR A 162 -10.37 4.70 16.95
C THR A 162 -10.62 3.24 16.62
N VAL A 163 -11.12 2.46 17.58
CA VAL A 163 -11.50 1.06 17.38
C VAL A 163 -12.62 0.95 16.34
N TRP A 164 -13.59 1.86 16.37
CA TRP A 164 -14.64 1.96 15.35
C TRP A 164 -14.08 2.26 13.96
N GLN A 165 -13.08 3.13 13.83
CA GLN A 165 -12.41 3.40 12.55
C GLN A 165 -11.70 2.15 12.03
N LEU A 166 -11.02 1.39 12.89
CA LEU A 166 -10.34 0.13 12.54
C LEU A 166 -11.34 -0.94 12.08
N ALA A 167 -12.41 -1.18 12.86
CA ALA A 167 -13.46 -2.12 12.49
C ALA A 167 -14.14 -1.72 11.17
N SER A 168 -14.37 -0.42 10.97
CA SER A 168 -14.89 0.11 9.71
C SER A 168 -13.90 -0.05 8.56
N ALA A 169 -12.60 0.08 8.80
CA ALA A 169 -11.57 -0.15 7.78
C ALA A 169 -11.60 -1.59 7.31
N VAL A 170 -11.58 -2.56 8.23
CA VAL A 170 -11.70 -3.99 7.90
C VAL A 170 -12.96 -4.26 7.09
N HIS A 171 -14.12 -3.78 7.54
CA HIS A 171 -15.37 -3.95 6.81
C HIS A 171 -15.31 -3.40 5.38
N LEU A 172 -14.83 -2.18 5.19
CA LEU A 172 -14.78 -1.54 3.88
C LEU A 172 -13.73 -2.18 2.96
N THR A 173 -12.59 -2.61 3.50
CA THR A 173 -11.59 -3.39 2.76
C THR A 173 -12.18 -4.71 2.26
N LEU A 174 -12.90 -5.44 3.11
CA LEU A 174 -13.59 -6.68 2.72
C LEU A 174 -14.67 -6.42 1.65
N VAL A 175 -15.39 -5.30 1.73
CA VAL A 175 -16.30 -4.87 0.65
C VAL A 175 -15.52 -4.62 -0.64
N GLY A 176 -14.38 -3.92 -0.58
CA GLY A 176 -13.52 -3.71 -1.74
C GLY A 176 -13.10 -5.03 -2.40
N ILE A 177 -12.68 -6.00 -1.60
CA ILE A 177 -12.26 -7.32 -2.07
C ILE A 177 -13.43 -8.10 -2.68
N TYR A 178 -14.49 -8.36 -1.92
CA TYR A 178 -15.51 -9.33 -2.31
C TYR A 178 -16.67 -8.74 -3.13
N LYS A 179 -16.96 -7.45 -2.95
CA LYS A 179 -18.00 -6.79 -3.75
C LYS A 179 -17.44 -6.17 -5.02
N ASN A 180 -16.24 -5.59 -4.94
CA ASN A 180 -15.66 -4.83 -6.05
C ASN A 180 -14.53 -5.58 -6.76
N GLY A 181 -14.13 -6.78 -6.30
CA GLY A 181 -13.08 -7.58 -6.92
C GLY A 181 -11.67 -7.00 -6.76
N THR A 182 -11.41 -6.23 -5.69
CA THR A 182 -10.10 -5.60 -5.49
C THR A 182 -9.09 -6.61 -4.95
N THR A 183 -7.89 -6.64 -5.54
CA THR A 183 -6.79 -7.53 -5.14
C THR A 183 -5.80 -6.83 -4.18
N PRO A 184 -5.00 -7.58 -3.39
CA PRO A 184 -4.99 -9.04 -3.26
C PRO A 184 -6.21 -9.62 -2.50
N ILE A 185 -6.61 -10.83 -2.89
CA ILE A 185 -7.58 -11.64 -2.15
C ILE A 185 -6.84 -12.26 -0.95
N PRO A 186 -7.37 -12.17 0.29
CA PRO A 186 -6.73 -12.74 1.46
C PRO A 186 -6.77 -14.27 1.40
N ASP A 187 -5.71 -14.91 1.87
CA ASP A 187 -5.69 -16.36 2.01
C ASP A 187 -6.64 -16.85 3.13
N LEU A 188 -6.88 -18.16 3.15
CA LEU A 188 -7.77 -18.81 4.11
C LEU A 188 -7.33 -18.55 5.56
N SER A 189 -6.02 -18.60 5.83
CA SER A 189 -5.48 -18.43 7.17
C SER A 189 -5.73 -17.02 7.73
N LEU A 190 -5.61 -15.99 6.88
CA LEU A 190 -5.91 -14.61 7.24
C LEU A 190 -7.41 -14.43 7.50
N LEU A 191 -8.29 -15.09 6.73
CA LEU A 191 -9.73 -15.03 6.94
C LEU A 191 -10.17 -15.70 8.25
N GLU A 192 -9.61 -16.88 8.57
CA GLU A 192 -9.87 -17.57 9.83
C GLU A 192 -9.39 -16.74 11.02
N ARG A 193 -8.19 -16.16 10.93
CA ARG A 193 -7.69 -15.24 11.96
C ARG A 193 -8.59 -14.02 12.10
N ALA A 194 -8.96 -13.39 10.99
CA ALA A 194 -9.85 -12.23 10.99
C ALA A 194 -11.19 -12.55 11.64
N ARG A 195 -11.76 -13.74 11.37
CA ARG A 195 -12.99 -14.22 12.01
C ARG A 195 -12.85 -14.24 13.53
N SER A 196 -11.84 -14.96 14.05
CA SER A 196 -11.59 -15.09 15.49
C SER A 196 -11.40 -13.75 16.18
N VAL A 197 -10.62 -12.85 15.56
CA VAL A 197 -10.36 -11.50 16.08
C VAL A 197 -11.63 -10.66 16.15
N ILE A 198 -12.44 -10.67 15.09
CA ILE A 198 -13.67 -9.89 15.04
C ILE A 198 -14.72 -10.44 16.01
N GLU A 199 -14.84 -11.76 16.15
CA GLU A 199 -15.71 -12.39 17.16
C GLU A 199 -15.30 -11.97 18.58
N ARG A 200 -14.00 -11.99 18.90
CA ARG A 200 -13.47 -11.51 20.18
C ARG A 200 -13.76 -10.03 20.41
N LEU A 201 -13.54 -9.19 19.39
CA LEU A 201 -13.82 -7.76 19.46
C LEU A 201 -15.30 -7.48 19.75
N ILE A 202 -16.21 -8.20 19.10
CA ILE A 202 -17.66 -8.04 19.33
C ILE A 202 -18.04 -8.42 20.77
N GLY A 203 -17.42 -9.48 21.30
CA GLY A 203 -17.64 -9.93 22.68
C GLY A 203 -16.92 -9.11 23.76
N HIS A 204 -16.12 -8.11 23.38
CA HIS A 204 -15.34 -7.33 24.33
C HIS A 204 -16.23 -6.42 25.20
N PRO A 205 -16.08 -6.37 26.54
CA PRO A 205 -16.95 -5.60 27.44
C PRO A 205 -17.14 -4.14 27.03
N ARG A 206 -16.03 -3.43 26.77
CA ARG A 206 -16.07 -2.02 26.30
C ARG A 206 -16.78 -1.82 24.96
N VAL A 207 -16.77 -2.82 24.08
CA VAL A 207 -17.45 -2.76 22.77
C VAL A 207 -18.95 -2.98 22.94
N ILE A 208 -19.34 -3.82 23.90
CA ILE A 208 -20.74 -4.03 24.29
C ILE A 208 -21.32 -2.74 24.90
N GLU A 209 -20.54 -2.04 25.73
CA GLU A 209 -20.94 -0.80 26.39
C GLU A 209 -20.97 0.44 25.47
N ASP A 210 -20.38 0.39 24.27
CA ASP A 210 -20.34 1.53 23.33
C ASP A 210 -21.75 1.94 22.87
N GLN A 211 -22.62 0.96 22.62
CA GLN A 211 -24.03 1.13 22.23
C GLN A 211 -24.88 -0.04 22.74
N PRO A 212 -25.16 -0.13 24.05
CA PRO A 212 -25.81 -1.29 24.64
C PRO A 212 -27.24 -1.53 24.12
N ASN A 213 -27.88 -0.47 23.62
CA ASN A 213 -29.27 -0.49 23.16
C ASN A 213 -29.41 -0.77 21.65
N ASP A 214 -28.31 -0.83 20.87
CA ASP A 214 -28.37 -1.08 19.43
C ASP A 214 -27.08 -1.71 18.89
N SER A 215 -27.09 -3.04 18.73
CA SER A 215 -25.97 -3.83 18.21
C SER A 215 -25.62 -3.54 16.74
N LYS A 216 -26.46 -2.79 16.01
CA LYS A 216 -26.17 -2.34 14.64
C LYS A 216 -25.43 -1.01 14.60
N LYS A 217 -25.28 -0.32 15.74
CA LYS A 217 -24.54 0.93 15.88
C LYS A 217 -23.21 0.71 16.58
N GLY A 218 -22.44 1.79 16.75
CA GLY A 218 -21.14 1.74 17.41
C GLY A 218 -20.14 0.84 16.69
N ILE A 219 -19.18 0.29 17.45
CA ILE A 219 -18.15 -0.65 16.97
C ILE A 219 -18.76 -1.98 16.50
N GLN A 220 -19.83 -2.46 17.16
CA GLN A 220 -20.47 -3.73 16.80
C GLN A 220 -21.03 -3.73 15.38
N GLY A 221 -21.58 -2.62 14.90
CA GLY A 221 -22.12 -2.48 13.56
C GLY A 221 -21.13 -2.86 12.43
N PRO A 222 -19.99 -2.16 12.25
CA PRO A 222 -18.99 -2.52 11.25
C PRO A 222 -18.35 -3.88 11.52
N ALA A 223 -18.12 -4.27 12.77
CA ALA A 223 -17.55 -5.57 13.11
C ALA A 223 -18.45 -6.74 12.66
N ALA A 224 -19.75 -6.68 12.96
CA ALA A 224 -20.72 -7.68 12.52
C ALA A 224 -20.84 -7.75 10.99
N LYS A 225 -20.72 -6.61 10.29
CA LYS A 225 -20.70 -6.58 8.82
C LYS A 225 -19.43 -7.19 8.26
N ALA A 226 -18.26 -6.94 8.86
CA ALA A 226 -17.01 -7.60 8.49
C ALA A 226 -17.14 -9.12 8.64
N LEU A 227 -17.70 -9.59 9.77
CA LEU A 227 -17.90 -11.01 10.04
C LEU A 227 -18.77 -11.70 8.98
N ARG A 228 -19.81 -11.03 8.47
CA ARG A 228 -20.64 -11.56 7.37
C ARG A 228 -19.87 -11.74 6.07
N TRP A 229 -19.02 -10.78 5.71
CA TRP A 229 -18.16 -10.90 4.52
C TRP A 229 -17.15 -12.04 4.67
N ILE A 230 -16.50 -12.14 5.84
CA ILE A 230 -15.58 -13.23 6.15
C ILE A 230 -16.30 -14.58 6.07
N GLY A 231 -17.48 -14.72 6.67
CA GLY A 231 -18.26 -15.95 6.61
C GLY A 231 -18.67 -16.34 5.18
N THR A 232 -19.00 -15.35 4.35
CA THR A 232 -19.31 -15.59 2.92
C THR A 232 -18.08 -16.09 2.17
N ALA A 233 -16.91 -15.49 2.43
CA ALA A 233 -15.65 -15.88 1.82
C ALA A 233 -15.18 -17.29 2.24
N LEU A 234 -15.35 -17.63 3.52
CA LEU A 234 -15.00 -18.96 4.05
C LEU A 234 -15.95 -20.07 3.58
N ALA A 235 -17.19 -19.74 3.24
CA ALA A 235 -18.18 -20.69 2.73
C ALA A 235 -18.08 -20.89 1.20
N ALA A 236 -17.39 -20.00 0.48
CA ALA A 236 -17.16 -20.16 -0.94
C ALA A 236 -16.19 -21.33 -1.18
N PRO A 237 -16.48 -22.26 -2.11
CA PRO A 237 -15.50 -23.26 -2.51
C PRO A 237 -14.24 -22.55 -3.04
N PRO A 238 -13.04 -23.12 -2.85
CA PRO A 238 -11.83 -22.53 -3.41
C PRO A 238 -12.03 -22.38 -4.91
N SER A 239 -12.08 -21.13 -5.38
CA SER A 239 -12.15 -20.85 -6.81
C SER A 239 -10.91 -21.47 -7.44
N GLU A 240 -11.12 -22.50 -8.27
CA GLU A 240 -10.07 -23.05 -9.11
C GLU A 240 -9.35 -21.88 -9.81
N PRO A 241 -8.01 -21.88 -9.87
CA PRO A 241 -7.30 -20.89 -10.64
C PRO A 241 -7.83 -20.96 -12.07
N GLN A 242 -8.47 -19.88 -12.53
CA GLN A 242 -8.83 -19.77 -13.93
C GLN A 242 -7.51 -19.76 -14.74
N PRO A 243 -7.36 -20.68 -15.71
CA PRO A 243 -6.14 -20.82 -16.50
C PRO A 243 -5.86 -19.60 -17.37
#